data_AF-A0A9R1TNL8-F1
#
_entry.id   AF-A0A9R1TNL8-F1
#
_cell.length_a   1.000
_cell.length_b   1.000
_cell.length_c   1.000
_cell.angle_alpha   90.00
_cell.angle_beta   90.00
_cell.angle_gamma   90.00
#
_symmetry.space_group_name_H-M   'P 1'
#
loop_
_entity.id
_entity.type
_entity.pdbx_description
1 polymer ?
#
loop_
_entity_poly.entity_id
_entity_poly.type
_entity_poly.pdbx_seq_one_letter_code
_entity_poly.pdbx_strand_id
1 'polypeptide(L)'
;MEGVDEWGQTAGYLSPRMKIENNPWATTWASAQPVPAHRQKRLFDDTREAEKAIHYLASKRLGQIAQLLLPALTHAALFTLSQQKTPSLPNLPDVTQGILNKLQYATKPIQQKMQLYEEIAKDIEGVEALIAQIHSLQHKLCGDDHSKEMTSFITHLMREKEVMVPGGARGYVGSRISVMFRDAQKAGHMANSMSSTTKHQADGSQKTFPEPSCKEFLLRIVTPRPSPSSTPQPQRLYACLKRECIRIAGFFTEDTTFL
;
A
#
# COMPACT_ATOMS: atom_id res chain seq x y z
N MET A 1 -2.63 -60.02 -29.37
CA MET A 1 -3.99 -59.88 -29.92
C MET A 1 -4.86 -59.42 -28.78
N GLU A 2 -5.19 -58.13 -28.73
CA GLU A 2 -6.11 -57.60 -27.73
C GLU A 2 -7.48 -58.23 -27.99
N GLY A 3 -7.93 -59.07 -27.05
CA GLY A 3 -9.24 -59.69 -27.13
C GLY A 3 -10.30 -58.61 -27.08
N VAL A 4 -11.14 -58.56 -28.11
CA VAL A 4 -12.33 -57.72 -28.14
C VAL A 4 -13.39 -58.40 -27.28
N ASP A 5 -14.09 -57.65 -26.43
CA ASP A 5 -15.16 -58.19 -25.61
C ASP A 5 -16.41 -58.55 -26.44
N GLU A 6 -17.42 -59.17 -25.82
CA GLU A 6 -18.69 -59.56 -26.47
C GLU A 6 -19.48 -58.38 -27.06
N TRP A 7 -19.06 -57.14 -26.78
CA TRP A 7 -19.68 -55.89 -27.26
C TRP A 7 -18.79 -55.10 -28.23
N GLY A 8 -17.70 -55.68 -28.73
CA GLY A 8 -16.87 -55.04 -29.75
C GLY A 8 -15.90 -53.98 -29.22
N GLN A 9 -15.69 -53.89 -27.90
CA GLN A 9 -14.78 -52.93 -27.28
C GLN A 9 -13.40 -53.55 -27.00
N THR A 10 -12.35 -52.73 -27.11
CA THR A 10 -11.00 -53.10 -26.70
C THR A 10 -11.00 -53.37 -25.19
N ALA A 11 -10.55 -54.56 -24.77
CA ALA A 11 -10.51 -54.94 -23.37
C ALA A 11 -9.66 -53.94 -22.57
N GLY A 12 -10.30 -53.16 -21.69
CA GLY A 12 -9.62 -52.23 -20.80
C GLY A 12 -8.69 -52.96 -19.82
N TYR A 13 -7.49 -52.42 -19.59
CA TYR A 13 -6.56 -52.97 -18.61
C TYR A 13 -6.69 -52.26 -17.26
N LEU A 14 -6.68 -53.03 -16.17
CA LEU A 14 -6.66 -52.49 -14.81
C LEU A 14 -5.34 -51.74 -14.52
N SER A 15 -5.41 -50.63 -13.80
CA SER A 15 -4.23 -49.86 -13.39
C SER A 15 -3.28 -50.70 -12.51
N PRO A 16 -1.97 -50.40 -12.47
CA PRO A 16 -1.01 -51.14 -11.65
C PRO A 16 -1.39 -51.25 -10.17
N ARG A 17 -2.01 -50.20 -9.60
CA ARG A 17 -2.52 -50.22 -8.21
C ARG A 17 -3.66 -51.21 -7.99
N MET A 18 -4.40 -51.54 -9.04
CA MET A 18 -5.51 -52.49 -9.00
C MET A 18 -5.08 -53.94 -9.25
N LYS A 19 -3.84 -54.16 -9.73
CA LYS A 19 -3.23 -55.48 -9.97
C LYS A 19 -2.38 -55.99 -8.80
N ILE A 20 -2.31 -55.24 -7.69
CA ILE A 20 -1.56 -55.64 -6.48
C ILE A 20 -2.23 -56.89 -5.87
N GLU A 21 -1.42 -57.88 -5.48
CA GLU A 21 -1.89 -59.04 -4.71
C GLU A 21 -2.53 -58.56 -3.39
N ASN A 22 -3.78 -58.97 -3.11
CA ASN A 22 -4.65 -58.43 -2.04
C ASN A 22 -5.17 -56.99 -2.24
N ASN A 23 -5.66 -56.67 -3.44
CA ASN A 23 -6.30 -55.39 -3.72
C ASN A 23 -7.53 -55.13 -2.79
N PRO A 24 -7.54 -54.04 -1.99
CA PRO A 24 -8.68 -53.63 -1.17
C PRO A 24 -9.98 -53.47 -1.97
N TRP A 25 -9.89 -53.03 -3.23
CA TRP A 25 -11.06 -52.86 -4.09
C TRP A 25 -11.66 -54.21 -4.50
N ALA A 26 -10.81 -55.19 -4.84
CA ALA A 26 -11.28 -56.53 -5.21
C ALA A 26 -11.92 -57.25 -4.01
N THR A 27 -11.34 -57.11 -2.81
CA THR A 27 -11.89 -57.67 -1.57
C THR A 27 -13.18 -56.96 -1.14
N THR A 28 -13.25 -55.63 -1.28
CA THR A 28 -14.47 -54.86 -1.00
C THR A 28 -15.58 -55.19 -2.00
N TRP A 29 -15.24 -55.38 -3.28
CA TRP A 29 -16.20 -55.77 -4.32
C TRP A 29 -16.72 -57.20 -4.11
N ALA A 30 -15.84 -58.15 -3.77
CA ALA A 30 -16.23 -59.54 -3.51
C ALA A 30 -17.07 -59.70 -2.23
N SER A 31 -16.87 -58.82 -1.23
CA SER A 31 -17.64 -58.81 0.02
C SER A 31 -18.91 -57.94 -0.04
N ALA A 32 -19.10 -57.17 -1.12
CA ALA A 32 -20.25 -56.31 -1.28
C ALA A 32 -21.52 -57.13 -1.48
N GLN A 33 -22.53 -56.87 -0.64
CA GLN A 33 -23.84 -57.48 -0.79
C GLN A 33 -24.59 -56.86 -1.98
N PRO A 34 -25.26 -57.65 -2.84
CA PRO A 34 -26.05 -57.14 -3.95
C PRO A 34 -27.35 -56.51 -3.45
N VAL A 35 -27.25 -55.30 -2.91
CA VAL A 35 -28.37 -54.52 -2.38
C VAL A 35 -28.75 -53.45 -3.40
N PRO A 36 -30.02 -53.38 -3.84
CA PRO A 36 -30.50 -52.31 -4.72
C PRO A 36 -30.20 -50.93 -4.11
N ALA A 37 -29.81 -49.96 -4.94
CA ALA A 37 -29.33 -48.64 -4.50
C ALA A 37 -30.26 -47.94 -3.48
N HIS A 38 -31.58 -48.09 -3.59
CA HIS A 38 -32.55 -47.48 -2.67
C HIS A 38 -32.56 -48.08 -1.25
N ARG A 39 -32.03 -49.29 -1.06
CA ARG A 39 -31.89 -49.97 0.25
C ARG A 39 -30.48 -49.88 0.82
N GLN A 40 -29.53 -49.37 0.04
CA GLN A 40 -28.19 -49.15 0.53
C GLN A 40 -28.21 -47.96 1.49
N LYS A 41 -27.49 -48.10 2.61
CA LYS A 41 -27.26 -46.98 3.51
C LYS A 41 -26.59 -45.86 2.73
N ARG A 42 -27.17 -44.67 2.76
CA ARG A 42 -26.56 -43.51 2.10
C ARG A 42 -25.16 -43.30 2.66
N LEU A 43 -24.18 -43.16 1.77
CA LEU A 43 -22.79 -42.86 2.13
C LEU A 43 -22.68 -41.50 2.83
N PHE A 44 -23.59 -40.60 2.50
CA PHE A 44 -23.69 -39.26 3.06
C PHE A 44 -25.15 -38.98 3.41
N ASP A 45 -25.39 -38.55 4.63
CA ASP A 45 -26.73 -38.22 5.14
C ASP A 45 -26.86 -36.70 5.22
N ASP A 46 -27.36 -36.10 4.14
CA ASP A 46 -27.45 -34.65 3.98
C ASP A 46 -28.19 -34.00 5.15
N THR A 47 -29.26 -34.64 5.63
CA THR A 47 -30.10 -34.16 6.73
C THR A 47 -29.31 -34.09 8.04
N ARG A 48 -28.59 -35.16 8.37
CA ARG A 48 -27.81 -35.23 9.62
C ARG A 48 -26.61 -34.29 9.59
N GLU A 49 -25.94 -34.13 8.45
CA GLU A 49 -24.86 -33.16 8.32
C GLU A 49 -25.37 -31.70 8.38
N ALA A 50 -26.54 -31.42 7.81
CA ALA A 50 -27.18 -30.11 7.93
C ALA A 50 -27.54 -29.79 9.40
N GLU A 51 -28.15 -30.74 10.13
CA GLU A 51 -28.44 -30.57 11.56
C GLU A 51 -27.18 -30.29 12.39
N LYS A 52 -26.10 -31.03 12.13
CA LYS A 52 -24.80 -30.78 12.79
C LYS A 52 -24.27 -29.39 12.50
N ALA A 53 -24.36 -28.91 11.25
CA ALA A 53 -23.91 -27.57 10.88
C ALA A 53 -24.73 -26.48 11.60
N ILE A 54 -26.05 -26.65 11.67
CA ILE A 54 -26.93 -25.70 12.37
C ILE A 54 -26.66 -25.72 13.88
N HIS A 55 -26.55 -26.89 14.50
CA HIS A 55 -26.19 -27.01 15.91
C HIS A 55 -24.81 -26.43 16.21
N TYR A 56 -23.84 -26.62 15.31
CA TYR A 56 -22.52 -26.00 15.41
C TYR A 56 -22.63 -24.47 15.45
N LEU A 57 -23.42 -23.87 14.56
CA LEU A 57 -23.61 -22.42 14.52
C LEU A 57 -24.38 -21.91 15.75
N ALA A 58 -25.46 -22.60 16.14
CA ALA A 58 -26.29 -22.23 17.29
C ALA A 58 -25.55 -22.33 18.64
N SER A 59 -24.53 -23.18 18.72
CA SER A 59 -23.70 -23.34 19.93
C SER A 59 -22.56 -22.33 20.04
N LYS A 60 -22.34 -21.45 19.06
CA LYS A 60 -21.26 -20.45 19.10
C LYS A 60 -21.61 -19.21 19.91
N ARG A 61 -20.60 -18.71 20.62
CA ARG A 61 -20.64 -17.37 21.23
C ARG A 61 -20.37 -16.30 20.17
N LEU A 62 -20.83 -15.07 20.41
CA LEU A 62 -20.66 -13.94 19.48
C LEU A 62 -19.19 -13.75 19.03
N GLY A 63 -18.23 -13.87 19.95
CA GLY A 63 -16.81 -13.78 19.61
C GLY A 63 -16.30 -14.90 18.70
N GLN A 64 -16.88 -16.10 18.80
CA GLN A 64 -16.53 -17.22 17.91
C GLN A 64 -17.17 -17.05 16.52
N ILE A 65 -18.39 -16.48 16.47
CA ILE A 65 -19.02 -16.10 15.19
C ILE A 65 -18.16 -15.04 14.48
N ALA A 66 -17.67 -14.04 15.20
CA ALA A 66 -16.76 -13.04 14.65
C ALA A 66 -15.47 -13.69 14.09
N GLN A 67 -14.89 -14.66 14.80
CA GLN A 67 -13.72 -15.42 14.32
C GLN A 67 -14.00 -16.22 13.04
N LEU A 68 -15.18 -16.81 12.91
CA LEU A 68 -15.61 -17.51 11.69
C LEU A 68 -15.76 -16.55 10.50
N LEU A 69 -16.09 -15.29 10.75
CA LEU A 69 -16.23 -14.26 9.71
C LEU A 69 -14.90 -13.62 9.28
N LEU A 70 -13.84 -13.72 10.10
CA LEU A 70 -12.54 -13.09 9.80
C LEU A 70 -12.02 -13.37 8.38
N PRO A 71 -11.96 -14.62 7.88
CA PRO A 71 -11.45 -14.89 6.54
C PRO A 71 -12.25 -14.21 5.44
N ALA A 72 -13.58 -14.18 5.57
CA ALA A 72 -14.46 -13.55 4.59
C ALA A 72 -14.32 -12.03 4.60
N LEU A 73 -14.25 -11.43 5.80
CA LEU A 73 -14.10 -9.98 5.96
C LEU A 73 -12.73 -9.48 5.48
N THR A 74 -11.64 -10.16 5.84
CA THR A 74 -10.30 -9.76 5.38
C THR A 74 -10.12 -9.98 3.89
N HIS A 75 -10.72 -11.04 3.32
CA HIS A 75 -10.74 -11.22 1.88
C HIS A 75 -11.52 -10.12 1.17
N ALA A 76 -12.69 -9.73 1.69
CA ALA A 76 -13.48 -8.63 1.15
C ALA A 76 -12.71 -7.30 1.19
N ALA A 77 -12.04 -7.00 2.32
CA ALA A 77 -11.19 -5.81 2.45
C ALA A 77 -10.04 -5.81 1.42
N LEU A 78 -9.35 -6.94 1.27
CA LEU A 78 -8.27 -7.08 0.29
C LEU A 78 -8.78 -6.94 -1.15
N PHE A 79 -9.96 -7.48 -1.44
CA PHE A 79 -10.60 -7.35 -2.75
C PHE A 79 -11.01 -5.90 -3.02
N THR A 80 -11.53 -5.17 -2.04
CA THR A 80 -11.82 -3.73 -2.20
C THR A 80 -10.57 -2.92 -2.44
N LEU A 81 -9.46 -3.25 -1.78
CA LEU A 81 -8.15 -2.62 -2.02
C LEU A 81 -7.63 -2.90 -3.42
N SER A 82 -7.77 -4.14 -3.92
CA SER A 82 -7.27 -4.51 -5.25
C SER A 82 -8.03 -3.83 -6.39
N GLN A 83 -9.29 -3.44 -6.16
CA GLN A 83 -10.08 -2.67 -7.13
C GLN A 83 -9.66 -1.21 -7.24
N GLN A 84 -8.96 -0.66 -6.24
CA GLN A 84 -8.52 0.74 -6.26
C GLN A 84 -7.44 0.93 -7.34
N LYS A 85 -7.81 1.54 -8.47
CA LYS A 85 -6.86 1.90 -9.53
C LYS A 85 -6.21 3.24 -9.22
N THR A 86 -5.05 3.21 -8.58
CA THR A 86 -4.26 4.42 -8.32
C THR A 86 -3.03 4.46 -9.23
N PRO A 87 -2.96 5.34 -10.24
CA PRO A 87 -1.83 5.39 -11.17
C PRO A 87 -0.50 5.80 -10.48
N SER A 88 -0.57 6.43 -9.31
CA SER A 88 0.60 6.78 -8.49
C SER A 88 1.28 5.59 -7.80
N LEU A 89 0.61 4.43 -7.64
CA LEU A 89 1.17 3.21 -7.04
C LEU A 89 1.15 2.03 -8.04
N PRO A 90 2.19 1.87 -8.86
CA PRO A 90 2.28 0.73 -9.77
C PRO A 90 2.47 -0.62 -9.04
N ASN A 91 3.03 -0.60 -7.82
CA ASN A 91 3.37 -1.82 -7.06
C ASN A 91 2.22 -2.31 -6.16
N LEU A 92 1.07 -1.62 -6.15
CA LEU A 92 -0.08 -2.01 -5.32
C LEU A 92 -0.56 -3.46 -5.58
N PRO A 93 -0.62 -3.95 -6.84
CA PRO A 93 -0.99 -5.34 -7.11
C PRO A 93 -0.04 -6.34 -6.46
N ASP A 94 1.27 -6.11 -6.51
CA ASP A 94 2.28 -7.03 -5.95
C ASP A 94 2.17 -7.10 -4.43
N VAL A 95 1.97 -5.95 -3.76
CA VAL A 95 1.75 -5.87 -2.31
C VAL A 95 0.47 -6.61 -1.93
N THR A 96 -0.61 -6.39 -2.69
CA THR A 96 -1.90 -7.05 -2.49
C THR A 96 -1.77 -8.57 -2.65
N GLN A 97 -0.99 -9.05 -3.64
CA GLN A 97 -0.69 -10.47 -3.81
C GLN A 97 0.12 -11.03 -2.63
N GLY A 98 1.07 -10.26 -2.09
CA GLY A 98 1.80 -10.59 -0.88
C GLY A 98 0.87 -10.81 0.32
N ILE A 99 -0.08 -9.90 0.53
CA ILE A 99 -1.10 -10.00 1.59
C ILE A 99 -2.03 -11.20 1.34
N LEU A 100 -2.42 -11.46 0.08
CA LEU A 100 -3.25 -12.60 -0.29
C LEU A 100 -2.57 -13.93 0.08
N ASN A 101 -1.28 -14.08 -0.20
CA ASN A 101 -0.52 -15.28 0.13
C ASN A 101 -0.46 -15.51 1.66
N LYS A 102 -0.30 -14.43 2.44
CA LYS A 102 -0.39 -14.50 3.91
C LYS A 102 -1.78 -14.94 4.37
N LEU A 103 -2.84 -14.37 3.77
CA LEU A 103 -4.22 -14.72 4.08
C LEU A 103 -4.56 -16.18 3.75
N GLN A 104 -4.07 -16.71 2.62
CA GLN A 104 -4.22 -18.12 2.26
C GLN A 104 -3.61 -19.05 3.31
N TYR A 105 -2.45 -18.68 3.86
CA TYR A 105 -1.83 -19.43 4.95
C TYR A 105 -2.66 -19.33 6.25
N ALA A 106 -3.15 -18.14 6.59
CA ALA A 106 -3.94 -17.90 7.80
C ALA A 106 -5.35 -18.54 7.79
N THR A 107 -5.89 -18.84 6.60
CA THR A 107 -7.23 -19.43 6.42
C THR A 107 -7.24 -20.96 6.49
N LYS A 108 -6.06 -21.62 6.53
CA LYS A 108 -6.01 -23.08 6.58
C LYS A 108 -6.70 -23.62 7.84
N PRO A 109 -7.51 -24.69 7.71
CA PRO A 109 -8.50 -25.11 8.73
C PRO A 109 -7.89 -25.62 10.03
N ILE A 110 -6.56 -25.77 10.11
CA ILE A 110 -5.90 -26.43 11.22
C ILE A 110 -5.83 -25.51 12.45
N GLN A 111 -5.59 -24.20 12.30
CA GLN A 111 -5.66 -23.20 13.40
C GLN A 111 -5.81 -21.77 12.84
N GLN A 112 -6.94 -21.11 13.07
CA GLN A 112 -7.05 -19.65 12.88
C GLN A 112 -6.18 -18.95 13.92
N LYS A 113 -4.93 -18.62 13.56
CA LYS A 113 -4.05 -17.85 14.44
C LYS A 113 -4.47 -16.39 14.41
N MET A 114 -5.10 -15.90 15.47
CA MET A 114 -5.57 -14.51 15.59
C MET A 114 -4.46 -13.48 15.31
N GLN A 115 -3.24 -13.78 15.73
CA GLN A 115 -2.06 -12.93 15.51
C GLN A 115 -1.79 -12.67 14.02
N LEU A 116 -1.98 -13.67 13.15
CA LEU A 116 -1.79 -13.50 11.71
C LEU A 116 -2.85 -12.58 11.10
N TYR A 117 -4.09 -12.65 11.58
CA TYR A 117 -5.15 -11.74 11.14
C TYR A 117 -4.90 -10.30 11.61
N GLU A 118 -4.32 -10.12 12.79
CA GLU A 118 -3.92 -8.80 13.28
C GLU A 118 -2.79 -8.20 12.42
N GLU A 119 -1.78 -8.99 12.07
CA GLU A 119 -0.72 -8.55 11.15
C GLU A 119 -1.28 -8.19 9.76
N ILE A 120 -2.17 -9.03 9.21
CA ILE A 120 -2.84 -8.75 7.93
C ILE A 120 -3.69 -7.47 8.01
N ALA A 121 -4.38 -7.25 9.12
CA ALA A 121 -5.17 -6.04 9.32
C ALA A 121 -4.28 -4.78 9.35
N LYS A 122 -3.11 -4.83 10.02
CA LYS A 122 -2.13 -3.74 10.00
C LYS A 122 -1.53 -3.51 8.62
N ASP A 123 -1.26 -4.58 7.86
CA ASP A 123 -0.80 -4.46 6.47
C ASP A 123 -1.85 -3.76 5.60
N ILE A 124 -3.13 -4.14 5.74
CA ILE A 124 -4.28 -3.52 5.04
C ILE A 124 -4.42 -2.05 5.43
N GLU A 125 -4.37 -1.73 6.73
CA GLU A 125 -4.45 -0.36 7.26
C GLU A 125 -3.34 0.52 6.68
N GLY A 126 -2.11 0.03 6.63
CA GLY A 126 -0.97 0.77 6.07
C GLY A 126 -1.16 1.09 4.59
N VAL A 127 -1.66 0.13 3.80
CA VAL A 127 -1.96 0.34 2.38
C VAL A 127 -3.13 1.31 2.19
N GLU A 128 -4.19 1.17 2.98
CA GLU A 128 -5.36 2.04 2.93
C GLU A 128 -4.99 3.49 3.28
N ALA A 129 -4.17 3.70 4.32
CA ALA A 129 -3.68 5.01 4.71
C ALA A 129 -2.91 5.69 3.57
N LEU A 130 -2.05 4.94 2.86
CA LEU A 130 -1.32 5.46 1.70
C LEU A 130 -2.26 5.85 0.55
N ILE A 131 -3.25 5.01 0.24
CA ILE A 131 -4.26 5.31 -0.80
C ILE A 131 -5.06 6.56 -0.41
N ALA A 132 -5.53 6.63 0.83
CA ALA A 132 -6.28 7.77 1.35
C ALA A 132 -5.46 9.07 1.30
N GLN A 133 -4.18 9.01 1.65
CA GLN A 133 -3.27 10.15 1.53
C GLN A 133 -3.15 10.61 0.07
N ILE A 134 -3.02 9.69 -0.88
CA ILE A 134 -2.90 10.03 -2.30
C ILE A 134 -4.19 10.64 -2.84
N HIS A 135 -5.34 10.06 -2.54
CA HIS A 135 -6.63 10.64 -2.93
C HIS A 135 -6.84 12.03 -2.30
N SER A 136 -6.42 12.21 -1.04
CA SER A 136 -6.44 13.51 -0.36
C SER A 136 -5.54 14.53 -1.04
N LEU A 137 -4.32 14.14 -1.43
CA LEU A 137 -3.39 15.00 -2.16
C LEU A 137 -3.90 15.34 -3.56
N GLN A 138 -4.42 14.36 -4.29
CA GLN A 138 -5.04 14.55 -5.61
C GLN A 138 -6.19 15.57 -5.52
N HIS A 139 -7.11 15.36 -4.58
CA HIS A 139 -8.26 16.26 -4.41
C HIS A 139 -7.83 17.67 -3.99
N LYS A 140 -6.81 17.81 -3.12
CA LYS A 140 -6.36 19.12 -2.62
C LYS A 140 -5.52 19.91 -3.63
N LEU A 141 -4.59 19.23 -4.30
CA LEU A 141 -3.54 19.86 -5.12
C LEU A 141 -3.83 19.82 -6.62
N CYS A 142 -4.55 18.81 -7.10
CA CYS A 142 -4.72 18.55 -8.53
C CYS A 142 -6.10 18.97 -9.04
N GLY A 143 -7.11 18.97 -8.16
CA GLY A 143 -8.49 19.17 -8.59
C GLY A 143 -8.89 18.08 -9.60
N ASP A 144 -9.41 18.48 -10.75
CA ASP A 144 -9.80 17.56 -11.84
C ASP A 144 -8.64 17.21 -12.80
N ASP A 145 -7.44 17.77 -12.61
CA ASP A 145 -6.30 17.48 -13.49
C ASP A 145 -5.61 16.16 -13.09
N HIS A 146 -5.81 15.14 -13.93
CA HIS A 146 -5.17 13.82 -13.82
C HIS A 146 -4.00 13.63 -14.80
N SER A 147 -3.34 14.72 -15.21
CA SER A 147 -2.16 14.67 -16.06
C SER A 147 -1.05 13.76 -15.49
N LYS A 148 -0.27 13.16 -16.39
CA LYS A 148 0.85 12.28 -16.00
C LYS A 148 1.91 13.02 -15.18
N GLU A 149 2.11 14.31 -15.46
CA GLU A 149 3.00 15.21 -14.72
C GLU A 149 2.53 15.41 -13.28
N MET A 150 1.22 15.55 -13.08
CA MET A 150 0.65 15.69 -11.74
C MET A 150 0.73 14.38 -10.96
N THR A 151 0.48 13.26 -11.63
CA THR A 151 0.62 11.92 -11.03
C THR A 151 2.05 11.65 -10.60
N SER A 152 3.04 12.02 -11.42
CA SER A 152 4.45 11.90 -11.05
C SER A 152 4.79 12.84 -9.89
N PHE A 153 4.31 14.09 -9.90
CA PHE A 153 4.52 15.03 -8.80
C PHE A 153 4.01 14.50 -7.45
N ILE A 154 2.81 13.91 -7.39
CA ILE A 154 2.30 13.29 -6.15
C ILE A 154 3.18 12.13 -5.70
N THR A 155 3.66 11.30 -6.62
CA THR A 155 4.57 10.20 -6.30
C THR A 155 5.89 10.71 -5.72
N HIS A 156 6.45 11.80 -6.25
CA HIS A 156 7.63 12.45 -5.67
C HIS A 156 7.30 13.04 -4.29
N LEU A 157 6.13 13.69 -4.13
CA LEU A 157 5.70 14.28 -2.86
C LEU A 157 5.56 13.26 -1.73
N MET A 158 5.18 12.02 -2.06
CA MET A 158 5.06 10.93 -1.10
C MET A 158 6.41 10.28 -0.73
N ARG A 159 7.42 10.34 -1.62
CA ARG A 159 8.70 9.63 -1.44
C ARG A 159 9.85 10.54 -1.00
N GLU A 160 9.88 11.75 -1.55
CA GLU A 160 10.97 12.70 -1.37
C GLU A 160 10.68 13.70 -0.25
N LYS A 161 11.73 14.19 0.39
CA LYS A 161 11.61 15.21 1.45
C LYS A 161 11.39 16.62 0.88
N GLU A 162 11.81 16.86 -0.35
CA GLU A 162 11.76 18.15 -1.03
C GLU A 162 11.36 17.90 -2.48
N VAL A 163 10.34 18.62 -2.97
CA VAL A 163 9.82 18.44 -4.32
C VAL A 163 9.59 19.80 -4.97
N MET A 164 9.99 19.89 -6.24
CA MET A 164 9.76 21.08 -7.05
C MET A 164 8.28 21.16 -7.46
N VAL A 165 7.63 22.27 -7.11
CA VAL A 165 6.22 22.50 -7.47
C VAL A 165 6.11 22.86 -8.95
N PRO A 166 5.29 22.14 -9.75
CA PRO A 166 5.05 22.48 -11.15
C PRO A 166 4.53 23.92 -11.31
N GLY A 167 5.19 24.71 -12.17
CA GLY A 167 4.86 26.13 -12.39
C GLY A 167 5.22 27.08 -11.23
N GLY A 168 5.86 26.58 -10.17
CA GLY A 168 6.30 27.39 -9.03
C GLY A 168 5.17 28.17 -8.35
N ALA A 169 5.48 29.37 -7.85
CA ALA A 169 4.51 30.21 -7.11
C ALA A 169 3.34 30.71 -7.98
N ARG A 170 3.51 30.79 -9.31
CA ARG A 170 2.46 31.22 -10.26
C ARG A 170 1.66 30.04 -10.82
N GLY A 171 2.09 28.80 -10.56
CA GLY A 171 1.41 27.60 -11.01
C GLY A 171 0.13 27.33 -10.20
N TYR A 172 -0.75 26.50 -10.76
CA TYR A 172 -2.01 26.10 -10.10
C TYR A 172 -1.75 25.52 -8.71
N VAL A 173 -0.85 24.53 -8.62
CA VAL A 173 -0.47 23.88 -7.36
C VAL A 173 0.10 24.88 -6.35
N GLY A 174 1.02 25.74 -6.79
CA GLY A 174 1.63 26.77 -5.92
C GLY A 174 0.62 27.77 -5.38
N SER A 175 -0.34 28.19 -6.19
CA SER A 175 -1.44 29.07 -5.77
C SER A 175 -2.36 28.38 -4.74
N ARG A 176 -2.71 27.10 -4.96
CA ARG A 176 -3.54 26.31 -4.03
C ARG A 176 -2.84 26.10 -2.70
N ILE A 177 -1.55 25.76 -2.71
CA ILE A 177 -0.72 25.68 -1.51
C ILE A 177 -0.74 27.01 -0.75
N SER A 178 -0.54 28.13 -1.46
CA SER A 178 -0.57 29.46 -0.85
C SER A 178 -1.91 29.79 -0.19
N VAL A 179 -3.03 29.42 -0.81
CA VAL A 179 -4.37 29.57 -0.21
C VAL A 179 -4.53 28.68 1.02
N MET A 180 -4.14 27.41 0.93
CA MET A 180 -4.22 26.47 2.06
C MET A 180 -3.42 26.95 3.28
N PHE A 181 -2.21 27.47 3.08
CA PHE A 181 -1.41 28.02 4.18
C PHE A 181 -2.03 29.29 4.77
N ARG A 182 -2.58 30.17 3.93
CA ARG A 182 -3.30 31.37 4.39
C ARG A 182 -4.52 31.00 5.23
N ASP A 183 -5.30 30.03 4.79
CA ASP A 183 -6.51 29.58 5.49
C ASP A 183 -6.15 28.87 6.80
N ALA A 184 -5.10 28.05 6.81
CA ALA A 184 -4.60 27.42 8.03
C ALA A 184 -4.12 28.45 9.07
N GLN A 185 -3.41 29.51 8.65
CA GLN A 185 -3.00 30.59 9.54
C GLN A 185 -4.21 31.36 10.08
N LYS A 186 -5.18 31.69 9.23
CA LYS A 186 -6.43 32.34 9.67
C LYS A 186 -7.17 31.50 10.71
N ALA A 187 -7.32 30.20 10.47
CA ALA A 187 -7.96 29.28 11.40
C ALA A 187 -7.20 29.20 12.74
N GLY A 188 -5.86 29.13 12.70
CA GLY A 188 -5.02 29.13 13.90
C GLY A 188 -5.16 30.43 14.72
N HIS A 189 -5.21 31.58 14.06
CA HIS A 189 -5.44 32.87 14.73
C HIS A 189 -6.84 32.98 15.34
N MET A 190 -7.87 32.46 14.67
CA MET A 190 -9.23 32.43 15.21
C MET A 190 -9.33 31.55 16.46
N ALA A 191 -8.68 30.38 16.47
CA ALA A 191 -8.63 29.51 17.66
C ALA A 191 -7.89 30.16 18.84
N ASN A 192 -6.83 30.93 18.57
CA ASN A 192 -6.02 31.58 19.61
C ASN A 192 -6.61 32.91 20.11
N SER A 193 -7.49 33.56 19.32
CA SER A 193 -8.21 34.77 19.73
C SER A 193 -9.31 34.51 20.77
N MET A 194 -9.67 33.25 21.02
CA MET A 194 -10.65 32.86 22.05
C MET A 194 -10.02 32.70 23.45
N SER A 195 -8.68 32.71 23.56
CA SER A 195 -7.93 32.58 24.82
C SER A 195 -7.20 33.86 25.26
N SER A 196 -7.21 34.92 24.46
CA SER A 196 -6.48 36.15 24.77
C SER A 196 -7.29 37.41 24.43
N THR A 197 -7.87 38.02 25.46
CA THR A 197 -8.45 39.36 25.40
C THR A 197 -7.33 40.41 25.36
N THR A 198 -6.61 40.50 24.25
CA THR A 198 -5.71 41.63 23.99
C THR A 198 -5.77 42.00 22.51
N LYS A 199 -6.59 43.02 22.25
CA LYS A 199 -6.64 43.73 20.97
C LYS A 199 -5.31 44.46 20.78
N HIS A 200 -4.42 43.93 19.95
CA HIS A 200 -3.36 44.72 19.34
C HIS A 200 -3.36 44.54 17.82
N GLN A 201 -3.78 45.63 17.16
CA GLN A 201 -3.41 46.12 15.83
C GLN A 201 -3.33 45.11 14.69
N ALA A 202 -4.43 45.10 13.93
CA ALA A 202 -4.39 44.84 12.50
C ALA A 202 -3.72 46.02 11.80
N ASP A 203 -2.53 45.82 11.23
CA ASP A 203 -2.14 46.44 9.97
C ASP A 203 -0.96 45.68 9.32
N GLY A 204 -1.03 45.45 8.00
CA GLY A 204 0.12 45.04 7.19
C GLY A 204 0.41 43.54 7.02
N SER A 205 -0.36 42.87 6.15
CA SER A 205 -0.01 41.60 5.48
C SER A 205 0.22 40.38 6.39
N GLN A 206 -0.86 39.60 6.64
CA GLN A 206 -0.69 38.22 7.09
C GLN A 206 0.20 37.49 6.08
N LYS A 207 1.44 37.17 6.48
CA LYS A 207 2.42 36.49 5.64
C LYS A 207 1.86 35.13 5.23
N THR A 208 1.57 34.94 3.94
CA THR A 208 0.98 33.70 3.39
C THR A 208 1.69 32.41 3.83
N PHE A 209 2.99 32.47 4.12
CA PHE A 209 3.79 31.35 4.61
C PHE A 209 4.32 31.60 6.02
N PRO A 210 4.54 30.53 6.82
CA PRO A 210 5.25 30.64 8.10
C PRO A 210 6.70 31.08 7.89
N GLU A 211 7.40 31.37 8.99
CA GLU A 211 8.81 31.70 8.91
C GLU A 211 9.63 30.56 8.28
N PRO A 212 10.60 30.87 7.41
CA PRO A 212 11.40 29.85 6.73
C PRO A 212 12.30 29.10 7.72
N SER A 213 12.39 27.77 7.56
CA SER A 213 13.19 26.90 8.43
C SER A 213 14.71 26.96 8.17
N CYS A 214 15.14 27.15 6.91
CA CYS A 214 16.51 27.54 6.52
C CYS A 214 16.44 28.66 5.49
N LYS A 215 17.46 29.53 5.49
CA LYS A 215 17.76 30.44 4.39
C LYS A 215 19.01 29.95 3.66
N GLU A 216 18.86 29.62 2.38
CA GLU A 216 19.97 29.16 1.56
C GLU A 216 20.44 30.25 0.60
N PHE A 217 21.75 30.44 0.52
CA PHE A 217 22.40 31.43 -0.31
C PHE A 217 23.43 30.75 -1.20
N LEU A 218 23.48 31.20 -2.45
CA LEU A 218 24.49 30.80 -3.40
C LEU A 218 25.24 32.02 -3.91
N LEU A 219 26.47 32.20 -3.44
CA LEU A 219 27.40 33.18 -3.96
C LEU A 219 28.20 32.57 -5.10
N ARG A 220 28.21 33.26 -6.24
CA ARG A 220 29.07 32.96 -7.39
C ARG A 220 29.86 34.21 -7.70
N ILE A 221 31.18 34.08 -7.75
CA ILE A 221 32.09 35.19 -8.10
C ILE A 221 33.15 34.66 -9.03
N VAL A 222 33.62 35.49 -9.96
CA VAL A 222 34.80 35.20 -10.77
C VAL A 222 35.88 36.16 -10.32
N THR A 223 36.99 35.64 -9.80
CA THR A 223 38.09 36.45 -9.28
C THR A 223 39.42 35.76 -9.57
N PRO A 224 40.50 36.52 -9.86
CA PRO A 224 41.84 35.95 -9.99
C PRO A 224 42.31 35.40 -8.64
N ARG A 225 42.88 34.18 -8.64
CA ARG A 225 43.40 33.47 -7.47
C ARG A 225 44.53 32.52 -7.93
N PRO A 226 45.69 32.44 -7.24
CA PRO A 226 45.99 33.02 -5.92
C PRO A 226 46.42 34.50 -5.93
N SER A 227 46.90 35.05 -7.05
CA SER A 227 47.39 36.43 -7.13
C SER A 227 46.53 37.29 -8.07
N PRO A 228 46.61 38.64 -7.98
CA PRO A 228 45.89 39.53 -8.90
C PRO A 228 46.31 39.38 -10.38
N SER A 229 47.48 38.79 -10.65
CA SER A 229 47.97 38.50 -12.00
C SER A 229 47.53 37.13 -12.53
N SER A 230 46.92 36.29 -11.69
CA SER A 230 46.40 34.98 -12.08
C SER A 230 45.21 35.11 -13.03
N THR A 231 44.92 34.04 -13.76
CA THR A 231 43.70 33.98 -14.57
C THR A 231 42.44 34.11 -13.68
N PRO A 232 41.40 34.85 -14.09
CA PRO A 232 40.17 34.97 -13.32
C PRO A 232 39.40 33.64 -13.35
N GLN A 233 39.16 33.06 -12.19
CA GLN A 233 38.52 31.74 -12.09
C GLN A 233 37.20 31.77 -11.32
N PRO A 234 36.24 30.88 -11.65
CA PRO A 234 34.94 30.82 -10.98
C PRO A 234 35.04 30.22 -9.58
N GLN A 235 34.57 30.98 -8.60
CA GLN A 235 34.47 30.59 -7.21
C GLN A 235 32.98 30.48 -6.85
N ARG A 236 32.63 29.46 -6.06
CA ARG A 236 31.25 29.22 -5.62
C ARG A 236 31.22 29.02 -4.11
N LEU A 237 30.41 29.78 -3.40
CA LEU A 237 30.14 29.60 -1.98
C LEU A 237 28.66 29.32 -1.77
N TYR A 238 28.35 28.20 -1.14
CA TYR A 238 27.01 27.87 -0.67
C TYR A 238 26.94 28.09 0.85
N ALA A 239 25.90 28.77 1.32
CA ALA A 239 25.64 28.98 2.75
C ALA A 239 24.17 28.64 3.06
N CYS A 240 23.91 27.70 3.98
CA CYS A 240 22.58 27.49 4.59
C CYS A 240 22.61 27.98 6.04
N LEU A 241 21.73 28.92 6.33
CA LEU A 241 21.49 29.50 7.64
C LEU A 241 20.28 28.80 8.27
N LYS A 242 20.52 27.95 9.28
CA LYS A 242 19.47 27.36 10.13
C LYS A 242 19.43 28.10 11.46
N ARG A 243 18.39 27.86 12.27
CA ARG A 243 18.26 28.46 13.61
C ARG A 243 19.43 28.13 14.53
N GLU A 244 19.87 26.87 14.50
CA GLU A 244 20.90 26.35 15.42
C GLU A 244 22.30 26.26 14.80
N CYS A 245 22.43 26.40 13.47
CA CYS A 245 23.73 26.24 12.81
C CYS A 245 23.83 26.96 11.47
N ILE A 246 25.07 27.30 11.10
CA ILE A 246 25.42 27.88 9.82
C ILE A 246 26.32 26.87 9.10
N ARG A 247 25.87 26.38 7.94
CA ARG A 247 26.67 25.49 7.09
C ARG A 247 27.15 26.24 5.88
N ILE A 248 28.46 26.35 5.73
CA ILE A 248 29.10 26.98 4.57
C ILE A 248 29.94 25.92 3.84
N ALA A 249 29.80 25.87 2.52
CA ALA A 249 30.59 25.02 1.64
C ALA A 249 31.13 25.85 0.48
N GLY A 250 32.45 25.93 0.36
CA GLY A 250 33.13 26.62 -0.73
C GLY A 250 33.69 25.64 -1.75
N PHE A 251 33.54 25.97 -3.02
CA PHE A 251 34.29 25.40 -4.13
C PHE A 251 35.18 26.51 -4.67
N PHE A 252 36.48 26.36 -4.44
CA PHE A 252 37.46 27.34 -4.87
C PHE A 252 38.43 26.73 -5.86
N THR A 253 38.64 27.43 -6.97
CA THR A 253 39.65 27.07 -7.96
C THR A 253 40.88 27.96 -7.77
N GLU A 254 42.05 27.41 -8.04
CA GLU A 254 43.33 28.14 -8.00
C GLU A 254 44.05 27.96 -9.34
N ASP A 255 44.70 29.01 -9.81
CA ASP A 255 45.60 28.94 -10.97
C ASP A 255 46.93 28.32 -10.53
N THR A 256 47.28 27.18 -11.14
CA THR A 256 48.52 26.45 -10.85
C THR A 256 49.63 26.77 -11.84
N THR A 257 49.42 27.71 -12.77
CA THR A 257 50.48 28.12 -13.69
C THR A 257 51.50 28.99 -12.94
N PHE A 258 52.70 28.45 -12.76
CA PHE A 258 53.85 29.20 -12.25
C PHE A 258 54.35 30.10 -13.39
N LEU A 259 54.10 31.40 -13.28
CA LEU A 259 54.72 32.46 -14.09
C LEU A 259 55.93 33.02 -13.35
#